data_AF-A0A914M065-F1
#
_entry.id   AF-A0A914M065-F1
#
_cell.length_a   1.000
_cell.length_b   1.000
_cell.length_c   1.000
_cell.angle_alpha   90.00
_cell.angle_beta   90.00
_cell.angle_gamma   90.00
#
_symmetry.space_group_name_H-M   'P 1'
#
loop_
_entity.id
_entity.type
_entity.pdbx_description
1 polymer ?
#
loop_
_entity_poly.entity_id
_entity_poly.type
_entity_poly.pdbx_seq_one_letter_code
_entity_poly.pdbx_strand_id
1 'polypeptide(L)'
;MRNTRIGRFTRGYFCTTIVFHFLAFFFGAQIFSFDTFLFALLLTTTTFLPLNISCSESAEKFWNCWDNHPQTISQLYSIRVAFGSLIGSWIGVFVVPLDWNRWWQRWPICSVFGLFIFSLIGVLSAYFRLFTNYPINKINKI
;
A
#
# COMPACT_ATOMS: atom_id res chain seq x y z
N MET A 1 15.02 21.50 10.74
CA MET A 1 14.89 20.04 10.44
C MET A 1 13.51 19.60 9.95
N ARG A 2 12.39 20.26 10.32
CA ARG A 2 11.02 19.88 9.87
C ARG A 2 10.77 20.03 8.36
N ASN A 3 11.27 21.11 7.74
CA ASN A 3 11.11 21.35 6.29
C ASN A 3 11.76 20.27 5.41
N THR A 4 12.85 19.66 5.85
CA THR A 4 13.54 18.62 5.06
C THR A 4 12.85 17.26 5.14
N ARG A 5 12.01 17.01 6.16
CA ARG A 5 11.20 15.79 6.25
C ARG A 5 9.97 15.89 5.35
N ILE A 6 9.25 17.01 5.40
CA ILE A 6 8.08 17.26 4.53
C ILE A 6 8.48 17.25 3.05
N GLY A 7 9.59 17.89 2.70
CA GLY A 7 10.09 17.89 1.31
C GLY A 7 10.49 16.49 0.80
N ARG A 8 10.99 15.60 1.67
CA ARG A 8 11.27 14.20 1.30
C ARG A 8 9.99 13.38 1.13
N PHE A 9 9.02 13.58 2.02
CA PHE A 9 7.71 12.96 1.94
C PHE A 9 6.99 13.28 0.63
N THR A 10 6.89 14.58 0.29
CA THR A 10 6.17 15.00 -0.92
C THR A 10 6.84 14.45 -2.17
N ARG A 11 8.16 14.56 -2.29
CA ARG A 11 8.92 13.98 -3.41
C ARG A 11 8.70 12.48 -3.53
N GLY A 12 8.82 11.74 -2.43
CA GLY A 12 8.61 10.29 -2.44
C GLY A 12 7.19 9.88 -2.83
N TYR A 13 6.19 10.64 -2.37
CA TYR A 13 4.79 10.42 -2.74
C TYR A 13 4.58 10.63 -4.24
N PHE A 14 5.03 11.75 -4.81
CA PHE A 14 4.92 11.99 -6.26
C PHE A 14 5.69 10.95 -7.08
N CYS A 15 6.92 10.61 -6.70
CA CYS A 15 7.70 9.57 -7.37
C CYS A 15 6.99 8.22 -7.36
N THR A 16 6.40 7.82 -6.22
CA THR A 16 5.69 6.55 -6.10
C THR A 16 4.41 6.53 -6.95
N THR A 17 3.64 7.62 -6.96
CA THR A 17 2.46 7.76 -7.83
C THR A 17 2.84 7.63 -9.31
N ILE A 18 3.93 8.29 -9.73
CA ILE A 18 4.43 8.19 -11.10
C ILE A 18 4.82 6.74 -11.44
N VAL A 19 5.56 6.07 -10.53
CA VAL A 19 5.94 4.66 -10.71
C VAL A 19 4.72 3.77 -10.86
N PHE A 20 3.71 3.88 -10.00
CA PHE A 20 2.49 3.07 -10.11
C PHE A 20 1.68 3.37 -11.36
N HIS A 21 1.63 4.63 -11.81
CA HIS A 21 0.97 5.00 -13.06
C HIS A 21 1.64 4.33 -14.26
N PHE A 22 2.99 4.37 -14.33
CA PHE A 22 3.74 3.69 -15.38
C PHE A 22 3.64 2.17 -15.30
N LEU A 23 3.64 1.59 -14.10
CA LEU A 23 3.39 0.16 -13.93
C LEU A 23 2.01 -0.22 -14.47
N ALA A 24 0.96 0.50 -14.10
CA ALA A 24 -0.38 0.27 -14.63
C ALA A 24 -0.42 0.37 -16.16
N PHE A 25 0.28 1.36 -16.74
CA PHE A 25 0.43 1.49 -18.18
C PHE A 25 1.12 0.27 -18.82
N PHE A 26 2.22 -0.23 -18.25
CA PHE A 26 2.88 -1.44 -18.75
C PHE A 26 2.00 -2.70 -18.65
N PHE A 27 1.06 -2.73 -17.71
CA PHE A 27 0.04 -3.78 -17.60
C PHE A 27 -1.21 -3.55 -18.47
N GLY A 28 -1.19 -2.55 -19.37
CA GLY A 28 -2.22 -2.32 -20.38
C GLY A 28 -3.22 -1.21 -20.05
N ALA A 29 -3.03 -0.47 -18.96
CA ALA A 29 -3.85 0.72 -18.68
C ALA A 29 -3.49 1.87 -19.64
N GLN A 30 -4.43 2.79 -19.85
CA GLN A 30 -4.22 3.95 -20.70
C GLN A 30 -3.33 4.98 -20.00
N ILE A 31 -2.31 5.50 -20.71
CA ILE A 31 -1.34 6.47 -20.16
C ILE A 31 -1.98 7.84 -19.88
N PHE A 32 -2.88 8.31 -20.74
CA PHE A 32 -3.57 9.61 -20.62
C PHE A 32 -4.99 9.48 -20.06
N SER A 33 -5.23 8.54 -19.14
CA SER A 33 -6.53 8.39 -18.47
C SER A 33 -6.49 8.93 -17.04
N PHE A 34 -7.52 9.70 -16.68
CA PHE A 34 -7.76 10.13 -15.31
C PHE A 34 -7.93 8.94 -14.36
N ASP A 35 -8.54 7.85 -14.83
CA ASP A 35 -8.78 6.65 -14.01
C ASP A 35 -7.47 5.98 -13.60
N THR A 36 -6.52 5.86 -14.52
CA THR A 36 -5.18 5.31 -14.23
C THR A 36 -4.44 6.17 -13.21
N PHE A 37 -4.52 7.49 -13.36
CA PHE A 37 -3.90 8.42 -12.44
C PHE A 37 -4.53 8.35 -11.04
N LEU A 38 -5.85 8.36 -10.95
CA LEU A 38 -6.58 8.24 -9.68
C LEU A 38 -6.31 6.89 -9.00
N PHE A 39 -6.23 5.80 -9.77
CA PHE A 39 -5.83 4.50 -9.26
C PHE A 39 -4.40 4.51 -8.70
N ALA A 40 -3.44 5.06 -9.44
CA ALA A 40 -2.05 5.18 -8.99
C ALA A 40 -1.93 6.04 -7.73
N LEU A 41 -2.71 7.13 -7.64
CA LEU A 41 -2.78 8.00 -6.47
C LEU A 41 -3.37 7.27 -5.25
N LEU A 42 -4.48 6.54 -5.45
CA LEU A 42 -5.13 5.74 -4.40
C LEU A 42 -4.18 4.67 -3.88
N LEU A 43 -3.55 3.94 -4.78
CA LEU A 43 -2.58 2.90 -4.44
C LEU A 43 -1.37 3.49 -3.70
N THR A 44 -0.86 4.65 -4.11
CA THR A 44 0.20 5.35 -3.37
C THR A 44 -0.27 5.76 -1.98
N THR A 45 -1.52 6.21 -1.85
CA THR A 45 -2.12 6.58 -0.57
C THR A 45 -2.19 5.39 0.38
N THR A 46 -2.54 4.20 -0.10
CA THR A 46 -2.67 3.02 0.76
C THR A 46 -1.35 2.29 1.02
N THR A 47 -0.32 2.55 0.23
CA THR A 47 0.99 1.90 0.36
C THR A 47 2.03 2.84 0.96
N PHE A 48 2.40 3.90 0.25
CA PHE A 48 3.49 4.79 0.61
C PHE A 48 3.18 5.60 1.86
N LEU A 49 1.97 6.16 1.97
CA LEU A 49 1.61 7.05 3.07
C LEU A 49 1.69 6.38 4.46
N PRO A 50 1.03 5.22 4.71
CA PRO A 50 1.14 4.56 6.01
C PRO A 50 2.57 4.08 6.31
N LEU A 51 3.29 3.56 5.30
CA LEU A 51 4.68 3.14 5.46
C LEU A 51 5.59 4.32 5.80
N ASN A 52 5.37 5.48 5.19
CA ASN A 52 6.20 6.65 5.46
C ASN A 52 5.93 7.23 6.85
N ILE A 53 4.66 7.27 7.28
CA ILE A 53 4.31 7.75 8.62
C ILE A 53 4.89 6.84 9.71
N SER A 54 4.82 5.51 9.52
CA SER A 54 5.20 4.54 10.55
C SER A 54 6.66 4.08 10.52
N CYS A 55 7.32 4.05 9.34
CA CYS A 55 8.67 3.48 9.17
C CYS A 55 9.74 4.48 8.66
N SER A 56 9.43 5.74 8.27
CA SER A 56 10.38 6.60 7.51
C SER A 56 11.49 7.32 8.29
N GLU A 57 11.74 6.99 9.55
CA GLU A 57 12.81 7.68 10.27
C GLU A 57 14.21 7.34 9.75
N SER A 58 14.39 6.16 9.15
CA SER A 58 15.64 5.69 8.54
C SER A 58 15.36 4.63 7.47
N ALA A 59 16.21 4.53 6.44
CA ALA A 59 16.16 3.45 5.47
C ALA A 59 16.28 2.07 6.14
N GLU A 60 17.11 1.97 7.18
CA GLU A 60 17.28 0.75 7.98
C GLU A 60 15.98 0.34 8.70
N LYS A 61 15.28 1.32 9.30
CA LYS A 61 13.98 1.08 9.95
C LYS A 61 12.90 0.67 8.94
N PHE A 62 12.95 1.21 7.73
CA PHE A 62 12.06 0.80 6.64
C PHE A 62 12.32 -0.66 6.21
N TRP A 63 13.59 -1.04 6.01
CA TRP A 63 13.96 -2.42 5.67
C TRP A 63 13.63 -3.41 6.79
N ASN A 64 13.88 -3.05 8.05
CA ASN A 64 13.51 -3.87 9.21
C ASN A 64 11.98 -4.01 9.36
N CYS A 65 11.21 -2.97 9.02
CA CYS A 65 9.75 -3.05 8.86
C CYS A 65 9.39 -4.14 7.85
N TRP A 66 10.01 -4.10 6.67
CA TRP A 66 9.73 -5.00 5.55
C TRP A 66 10.06 -6.47 5.86
N ASP A 67 11.15 -6.74 6.58
CA ASP A 67 11.63 -8.09 6.92
C ASP A 67 10.85 -8.76 8.08
N ASN A 68 9.56 -8.41 8.25
CA ASN A 68 8.66 -8.94 9.28
C ASN A 68 9.09 -8.74 10.75
N HIS A 69 9.96 -7.76 11.02
CA HIS A 69 10.34 -7.32 12.36
C HIS A 69 9.73 -5.96 12.77
N PRO A 70 8.40 -5.77 12.72
CA PRO A 70 7.80 -4.51 13.16
C PRO A 70 7.98 -4.34 14.67
N GLN A 71 8.49 -3.18 15.07
CA GLN A 71 8.76 -2.84 16.47
C GLN A 71 7.53 -2.24 17.16
N THR A 72 6.58 -1.73 16.38
CA THR A 72 5.38 -1.05 16.87
C THR A 72 4.13 -1.57 16.17
N ILE A 73 2.98 -1.49 16.85
CA ILE A 73 1.66 -1.84 16.30
C ILE A 73 1.38 -1.06 15.01
N SER A 74 1.66 0.25 14.99
CA SER A 74 1.49 1.10 13.80
C SER A 74 2.26 0.58 12.59
N GLN A 75 3.52 0.17 12.77
CA GLN A 75 4.35 -0.42 11.73
C GLN A 75 3.74 -1.70 11.18
N LEU A 76 3.30 -2.61 12.07
CA LEU A 76 2.67 -3.87 11.67
C LEU A 76 1.42 -3.61 10.81
N TYR A 77 0.52 -2.72 11.23
CA TYR A 77 -0.65 -2.38 10.43
C TYR A 77 -0.27 -1.74 9.09
N SER A 78 0.65 -0.77 9.09
CA SER A 78 1.08 -0.08 7.87
C SER A 78 1.65 -1.03 6.82
N ILE A 79 2.50 -1.98 7.23
CA ILE A 79 3.07 -2.99 6.33
C ILE A 79 1.97 -3.90 5.79
N ARG A 80 1.12 -4.46 6.66
CA ARG A 80 0.09 -5.42 6.25
C ARG A 80 -0.95 -4.79 5.32
N VAL A 81 -1.34 -3.55 5.59
CA VAL A 81 -2.23 -2.78 4.71
C VAL A 81 -1.57 -2.50 3.37
N ALA A 82 -0.32 -2.02 3.34
CA ALA A 82 0.38 -1.72 2.10
C ALA A 82 0.55 -2.97 1.21
N PHE A 83 1.01 -4.09 1.80
CA PHE A 83 1.12 -5.36 1.08
C PHE A 83 -0.24 -5.88 0.61
N GLY A 84 -1.26 -5.83 1.48
CA GLY A 84 -2.62 -6.20 1.12
C GLY A 84 -3.12 -5.39 -0.06
N SER A 85 -3.02 -4.06 -0.01
CA SER A 85 -3.41 -3.16 -1.09
C SER A 85 -2.68 -3.47 -2.40
N LEU A 86 -1.36 -3.69 -2.38
CA LEU A 86 -0.58 -4.06 -3.57
C LEU A 86 -1.04 -5.39 -4.16
N ILE A 87 -1.12 -6.44 -3.33
CA ILE A 87 -1.52 -7.77 -3.79
C ILE A 87 -2.96 -7.74 -4.32
N GLY A 88 -3.88 -7.14 -3.57
CA GLY A 88 -5.28 -7.09 -3.94
C GLY A 88 -5.55 -6.28 -5.20
N SER A 89 -4.87 -5.15 -5.37
CA SER A 89 -5.06 -4.36 -6.59
C SER A 89 -4.59 -5.11 -7.84
N TRP A 90 -3.48 -5.85 -7.77
CA TRP A 90 -2.97 -6.67 -8.87
C TRP A 90 -3.83 -7.92 -9.09
N ILE A 91 -4.36 -8.54 -8.02
CA ILE A 91 -5.37 -9.60 -8.14
C ILE A 91 -6.61 -9.09 -8.88
N GLY A 92 -7.06 -7.88 -8.57
CA GLY A 92 -8.16 -7.23 -9.27
C GLY A 92 -7.87 -7.00 -10.76
N VAL A 93 -6.61 -6.75 -11.14
CA VAL A 93 -6.21 -6.62 -12.56
C VAL A 93 -6.46 -7.92 -13.32
N PHE A 94 -6.17 -9.08 -12.71
CA PHE A 94 -6.38 -10.39 -13.37
C PHE A 94 -7.86 -10.68 -13.68
N VAL A 95 -8.80 -10.01 -13.02
CA VAL A 95 -10.24 -10.17 -13.29
C VAL A 95 -10.69 -9.45 -14.56
N VAL A 96 -9.93 -8.45 -15.03
CA VAL A 96 -10.23 -7.66 -16.23
C VAL A 96 -10.20 -8.51 -17.52
N PRO A 97 -9.15 -9.32 -17.80
CA PRO A 97 -9.09 -10.14 -19.02
C PRO A 97 -9.96 -11.40 -19.00
N LEU A 98 -10.68 -11.71 -17.90
CA LEU A 98 -11.54 -12.91 -17.78
C LEU A 98 -12.89 -12.78 -18.53
N ASP A 99 -12.93 -11.90 -19.53
CA ASP A 99 -13.96 -11.66 -20.55
C ASP A 99 -15.42 -12.05 -20.23
N TRP A 100 -16.24 -11.05 -19.86
CA TRP A 100 -17.69 -11.11 -20.10
C TRP A 100 -18.36 -9.75 -20.30
N ASN A 101 -17.71 -8.77 -20.95
CA ASN A 101 -18.32 -7.47 -21.30
C ASN A 101 -19.13 -6.83 -20.16
N ARG A 102 -18.66 -6.95 -18.91
CA ARG A 102 -19.41 -6.44 -17.76
C ARG A 102 -18.92 -5.06 -17.39
N TRP A 103 -19.87 -4.17 -17.10
CA TRP A 103 -19.58 -2.80 -16.67
C TRP A 103 -18.72 -2.74 -15.40
N TRP A 104 -18.82 -3.75 -14.53
CA TRP A 104 -18.02 -3.84 -13.29
C TRP A 104 -16.58 -4.33 -13.51
N GLN A 105 -16.24 -4.90 -14.67
CA GLN A 105 -14.87 -5.34 -15.03
C GLN A 105 -14.04 -4.23 -15.67
N ARG A 106 -14.59 -3.02 -15.82
CA ARG A 106 -13.88 -1.89 -16.43
C ARG A 106 -12.73 -1.44 -15.54
N TRP A 107 -11.59 -1.13 -16.14
CA TRP A 107 -10.48 -0.48 -15.44
C TRP A 107 -10.94 0.84 -14.81
N PRO A 108 -10.61 1.15 -13.54
CA PRO A 108 -9.80 0.41 -12.57
C PRO A 108 -10.67 -0.29 -11.49
N ILE A 109 -11.96 -0.53 -11.77
CA ILE A 109 -12.97 -0.92 -10.76
C ILE A 109 -12.55 -2.17 -10.00
N CYS A 110 -12.22 -3.27 -10.68
CA CYS A 110 -11.78 -4.51 -10.03
C CYS A 110 -10.52 -4.32 -9.19
N SER A 111 -9.56 -3.53 -9.67
CA SER A 111 -8.32 -3.23 -8.94
C SER A 111 -8.57 -2.41 -7.69
N VAL A 112 -9.50 -1.46 -7.73
CA VAL A 112 -9.91 -0.67 -6.56
C VAL A 112 -10.62 -1.55 -5.52
N PHE A 113 -11.54 -2.42 -5.95
CA PHE A 113 -12.19 -3.37 -5.04
C PHE A 113 -11.18 -4.34 -4.42
N GLY A 114 -10.28 -4.90 -5.23
CA GLY A 114 -9.22 -5.78 -4.75
C GLY A 114 -8.31 -5.07 -3.72
N LEU A 115 -7.95 -3.81 -3.98
CA LEU A 115 -7.20 -2.97 -3.05
C LEU A 115 -7.89 -2.87 -1.69
N PHE A 116 -9.19 -2.54 -1.67
CA PHE A 116 -9.93 -2.40 -0.42
C PHE A 116 -10.08 -3.74 0.33
N ILE A 117 -10.48 -4.80 -0.39
CA ILE A 117 -10.68 -6.14 0.21
C ILE A 117 -9.39 -6.63 0.85
N PHE A 118 -8.26 -6.58 0.12
CA PHE A 118 -7.01 -7.08 0.67
C PHE A 118 -6.37 -6.10 1.66
N SER A 119 -6.65 -4.80 1.59
CA SER A 119 -6.26 -3.89 2.68
C SER A 119 -6.95 -4.26 3.99
N LEU A 120 -8.23 -4.65 3.94
CA LEU A 120 -8.98 -5.14 5.09
C LEU A 120 -8.41 -6.47 5.59
N ILE A 121 -8.12 -7.41 4.69
CA ILE A 121 -7.42 -8.66 5.05
C ILE A 121 -6.06 -8.34 5.71
N GLY A 122 -5.33 -7.33 5.22
CA GLY A 122 -4.11 -6.82 5.84
C GLY A 122 -4.33 -6.40 7.29
N VAL A 123 -5.34 -5.58 7.57
CA VAL A 123 -5.73 -5.19 8.94
C VAL A 123 -6.08 -6.39 9.80
N LEU A 124 -6.89 -7.33 9.29
CA LEU A 124 -7.28 -8.54 10.00
C LEU A 124 -6.07 -9.44 10.30
N SER A 125 -5.13 -9.55 9.36
CA SER A 125 -3.89 -10.32 9.55
C SER A 125 -2.97 -9.70 10.61
N ALA A 126 -2.89 -8.36 10.66
CA ALA A 126 -2.18 -7.65 11.71
C ALA A 126 -2.82 -7.91 13.08
N TYR A 127 -4.15 -7.80 13.15
CA TYR A 127 -4.92 -8.09 14.37
C TYR A 127 -4.73 -9.55 14.83
N PHE A 128 -4.84 -10.51 13.92
CA PHE A 128 -4.63 -11.93 14.23
C PHE A 128 -3.20 -12.21 14.73
N ARG A 129 -2.18 -11.58 14.14
CA ARG A 129 -0.80 -11.70 14.62
C ARG A 129 -0.63 -11.15 16.03
N LEU A 130 -1.29 -10.03 16.36
CA LEU A 130 -1.28 -9.46 17.72
C LEU A 130 -1.96 -10.39 18.72
N PHE A 131 -3.04 -11.06 18.33
CA PHE A 131 -3.75 -12.01 19.19
C PHE A 131 -2.95 -13.29 19.44
N THR A 132 -2.28 -13.83 18.41
CA THR A 132 -1.57 -15.12 18.48
C THR A 132 -0.15 -15.05 19.02
N ASN A 133 0.58 -13.95 18.78
CA ASN A 133 1.99 -13.80 19.13
C ASN A 133 2.23 -12.48 19.88
N TYR A 134 1.77 -12.39 21.12
CA TYR A 134 2.12 -11.26 21.99
C TYR A 134 3.44 -11.54 22.73
N PRO A 135 4.54 -10.93 22.28
CA PRO A 135 5.21 -10.00 23.18
C PRO A 135 5.66 -8.76 22.41
N ILE A 136 4.90 -7.67 22.49
CA ILE A 136 5.46 -6.35 22.17
C ILE A 136 6.34 -5.97 23.37
N ASN A 137 7.52 -6.57 23.46
CA ASN A 137 8.32 -6.65 24.69
C ASN A 137 8.96 -5.31 25.13
N LYS A 138 8.41 -4.17 24.74
CA LYS A 138 8.91 -2.82 25.05
C LYS A 138 7.84 -1.76 24.71
N ILE A 139 6.63 -1.87 25.27
CA ILE A 139 5.77 -0.69 25.40
C ILE A 139 6.11 -0.06 26.76
N ASN A 140 7.19 0.72 26.75
CA ASN A 140 7.54 1.75 27.74
C ASN A 140 8.05 1.19 29.09
N LYS A 141 9.35 0.96 29.32
CA LYS A 141 10.33 2.03 29.64
C LYS A 141 9.86 3.45 29.29
N ILE A 142 8.83 3.91 30.02
CA ILE A 142 8.62 5.30 30.40
C ILE A 142 8.56 5.27 31.92
#